data_AF-A0A847USL4-F1
#
_entry.id   AF-A0A847USL4-F1
#
_cell.length_a   1.000
_cell.length_b   1.000
_cell.length_c   1.000
_cell.angle_alpha   90.00
_cell.angle_beta   90.00
_cell.angle_gamma   90.00
#
_symmetry.space_group_name_H-M   'P 1'
#
loop_
_entity.id
_entity.type
_entity.pdbx_description
1 polymer ?
#
loop_
_entity_poly.entity_id
_entity_poly.type
_entity_poly.pdbx_seq_one_letter_code
_entity_poly.pdbx_strand_id
1 'polypeptide(L)'
;MQNNHLRTVKIFRYDPEKGGEGHFQSYSLDIPQPEITTILDVLLRIQKEQDPSIAFRFACRVNMCGSCGMVINGREGLACKTNVAHLPSGQDITLRPLNHFPVIKDLVVDMSPFFAKYEDTLPFFEPIEQRSEPYVIKPDTKERVDIAMDTDCIACGCCVSSCTMVNNHEGYAGPAALTRAFTLLADKRDALFEPRLTRALDSCYNCRTEFNCTEVCPKSISGTRAIKYIQRLAVTHLKDIKPLPPHPAEEKAKNDPKPKAAEPDTPCSCKCHELPDPSRRAFLKSTTGMVGLGVAISLTGILGVSAVVPTLADQPAQWVPVGNAASYPVGSVNTTMITYKRKQAIHTETVNVPILIRRDSEQDFICFNSSCTHLGCAVSWDPTTKRFECACHGGAFDVDGNVIAGPPPRPLDRLPWKLENGIIMVEVV
;
A
#
# COMPACT_ATOMS: atom_id res chain seq x y z
N MET A 1 9.81 26.67 -27.31
CA MET A 1 9.45 26.37 -25.90
C MET A 1 7.93 26.37 -25.86
N GLN A 2 7.29 25.20 -25.78
CA GLN A 2 5.82 25.12 -25.75
C GLN A 2 5.32 25.70 -24.42
N ASN A 3 4.38 26.65 -24.48
CA ASN A 3 3.72 27.27 -23.34
C ASN A 3 3.05 26.20 -22.48
N ASN A 4 3.73 25.78 -21.41
CA ASN A 4 3.32 24.68 -20.53
C ASN A 4 2.50 25.18 -19.33
N HIS A 5 1.87 26.35 -19.46
CA HIS A 5 1.17 27.03 -18.37
C HIS A 5 -0.28 26.58 -18.24
N LEU A 6 -0.92 26.19 -19.35
CA LEU A 6 -2.29 25.71 -19.33
C LEU A 6 -2.35 24.28 -18.81
N ARG A 7 -3.07 24.06 -17.71
CA ARG A 7 -3.28 22.73 -17.11
C ARG A 7 -4.76 22.43 -17.02
N THR A 8 -5.12 21.17 -17.30
CA THR A 8 -6.45 20.65 -16.99
C THR A 8 -6.45 20.13 -15.55
N VAL A 9 -7.40 20.59 -14.76
CA VAL A 9 -7.62 20.19 -13.36
C VAL A 9 -8.94 19.44 -13.27
N LYS A 10 -8.89 18.14 -12.97
CA LYS A 10 -10.03 17.25 -12.75
C LYS A 10 -10.32 17.16 -11.26
N ILE A 11 -11.45 17.69 -10.82
CA ILE A 11 -11.85 17.71 -9.41
C ILE A 11 -13.01 16.74 -9.22
N PHE A 12 -12.93 15.86 -8.24
CA PHE A 12 -14.05 15.03 -7.84
C PHE A 12 -15.16 15.90 -7.22
N ARG A 13 -16.37 15.78 -7.76
CA ARG A 13 -17.57 16.52 -7.37
C ARG A 13 -18.61 15.56 -6.81
N TYR A 14 -19.16 15.91 -5.66
CA TYR A 14 -20.22 15.17 -5.01
C TYR A 14 -21.12 16.12 -4.24
N ASP A 15 -22.42 15.99 -4.45
CA ASP A 15 -23.45 16.80 -3.81
C ASP A 15 -24.38 15.87 -2.99
N PRO A 16 -24.34 15.95 -1.64
CA PRO A 16 -25.11 15.05 -0.79
C PRO A 16 -26.62 15.19 -0.97
N GLU A 17 -27.11 16.37 -1.40
CA GLU A 17 -28.54 16.58 -1.65
C GLU A 17 -29.03 15.87 -2.91
N LYS A 18 -28.15 15.73 -3.91
CA LYS A 18 -28.45 15.04 -5.17
C LYS A 18 -28.21 13.53 -5.09
N GLY A 19 -27.31 13.11 -4.20
CA GLY A 19 -26.87 11.72 -4.10
C GLY A 19 -26.06 11.24 -5.31
N GLY A 20 -25.91 9.92 -5.46
CA GLY A 20 -25.14 9.28 -6.54
C GLY A 20 -23.66 9.05 -6.20
N GLU A 21 -22.88 8.59 -7.18
CA GLU A 21 -21.46 8.19 -7.00
C GLU A 21 -20.45 9.35 -7.11
N GLY A 22 -20.93 10.57 -7.35
CA GLY A 22 -20.10 11.71 -7.73
C GLY A 22 -19.53 11.57 -9.14
N HIS A 23 -18.83 12.60 -9.61
CA HIS A 23 -18.22 12.63 -10.94
C HIS A 23 -16.98 13.51 -10.96
N PHE A 24 -16.14 13.39 -11.99
CA PHE A 24 -15.07 14.36 -12.21
C PHE A 24 -15.56 15.51 -13.07
N GLN A 25 -15.25 16.72 -12.63
CA GLN A 25 -15.42 17.94 -13.42
C GLN A 25 -14.06 18.51 -13.78
N SER A 26 -13.89 18.87 -15.05
CA SER A 26 -12.64 19.41 -15.58
C SER A 26 -12.69 20.93 -15.65
N TYR A 27 -11.61 21.57 -15.21
CA TYR A 27 -11.39 23.01 -15.29
C TYR A 27 -10.07 23.26 -16.03
N SER A 28 -10.06 24.26 -16.91
CA SER A 28 -8.83 24.69 -17.57
C SER A 28 -8.29 25.90 -16.84
N LEU A 29 -7.02 25.85 -16.41
CA LEU A 29 -6.41 26.94 -15.65
C LEU A 29 -5.03 27.25 -16.21
N ASP A 30 -4.79 28.53 -16.49
CA ASP A 30 -3.46 29.04 -16.83
C ASP A 30 -2.63 29.25 -15.56
N ILE A 31 -1.47 28.61 -15.48
CA ILE A 31 -0.56 28.57 -14.33
C ILE A 31 0.82 29.06 -14.81
N PRO A 32 1.06 30.38 -14.80
CA PRO A 32 2.28 30.95 -15.35
C PRO A 32 3.54 30.65 -14.52
N GLN A 33 3.39 30.35 -13.23
CA GLN A 33 4.50 30.12 -12.30
C GLN A 33 4.27 28.81 -11.50
N PRO A 34 4.35 27.63 -12.15
CA PRO A 34 4.07 26.34 -11.50
C PRO A 34 5.02 25.99 -10.34
N GLU A 35 6.20 26.61 -10.28
CA GLU A 35 7.23 26.41 -9.26
C GLU A 35 6.86 26.99 -7.87
N ILE A 36 6.02 28.03 -7.84
CA ILE A 36 5.50 28.61 -6.59
C ILE A 36 3.99 28.44 -6.40
N THR A 37 3.29 27.95 -7.43
CA THR A 37 1.84 27.71 -7.35
C THR A 37 1.57 26.37 -6.68
N THR A 38 0.86 26.38 -5.55
CA THR A 38 0.43 25.16 -4.84
C THR A 38 -0.90 24.65 -5.37
N ILE A 39 -1.25 23.41 -5.02
CA ILE A 39 -2.59 22.86 -5.32
C ILE A 39 -3.69 23.62 -4.58
N LEU A 40 -3.40 24.20 -3.41
CA LEU A 40 -4.34 25.08 -2.73
C LEU A 40 -4.61 26.35 -3.53
N ASP A 41 -3.57 26.96 -4.13
CA ASP A 41 -3.74 28.15 -4.98
C ASP A 41 -4.58 27.83 -6.21
N VAL A 42 -4.37 26.66 -6.82
CA VAL A 42 -5.19 26.15 -7.94
C VAL A 42 -6.67 26.04 -7.51
N LEU A 43 -6.95 25.41 -6.37
CA LEU A 43 -8.32 25.27 -5.85
C LEU A 43 -8.97 26.62 -5.55
N LEU A 44 -8.26 27.54 -4.92
CA LEU A 44 -8.75 28.88 -4.61
C LEU A 44 -9.05 29.69 -5.87
N ARG A 45 -8.20 29.59 -6.90
CA ARG A 45 -8.42 30.25 -8.19
C ARG A 45 -9.64 29.69 -8.92
N ILE A 46 -9.76 28.37 -9.02
CA ILE A 46 -10.94 27.74 -9.63
C ILE A 46 -12.20 28.15 -8.87
N GLN A 47 -12.18 28.13 -7.54
CA GLN A 47 -13.34 28.52 -6.73
C GLN A 47 -13.74 29.99 -6.96
N LYS A 48 -12.77 30.90 -7.07
CA LYS A 48 -13.03 32.33 -7.24
C LYS A 48 -13.41 32.72 -8.67
N GLU A 49 -12.78 32.09 -9.66
CA GLU A 49 -12.81 32.52 -11.07
C GLU A 49 -13.79 31.71 -11.91
N GLN A 50 -14.07 30.45 -11.56
CA GLN A 50 -14.80 29.51 -12.41
C GLN A 50 -16.00 28.85 -11.72
N ASP A 51 -15.85 28.39 -10.48
CA ASP A 51 -16.90 27.61 -9.80
C ASP A 51 -16.88 27.78 -8.26
N PRO A 52 -17.70 28.72 -7.72
CA PRO A 52 -17.76 28.96 -6.29
C PRO A 52 -18.44 27.83 -5.48
N SER A 53 -19.00 26.82 -6.14
CA SER A 53 -19.72 25.72 -5.47
C SER A 53 -18.80 24.61 -4.94
N ILE A 54 -17.53 24.61 -5.33
CA ILE A 54 -16.55 23.58 -4.94
C ILE A 54 -16.26 23.67 -3.45
N ALA A 55 -16.38 22.54 -2.75
CA ALA A 55 -16.04 22.41 -1.34
C ALA A 55 -14.68 21.73 -1.10
N PHE A 56 -13.82 22.36 -0.31
CA PHE A 56 -12.56 21.81 0.21
C PHE A 56 -12.19 22.48 1.53
N ARG A 57 -11.40 21.80 2.36
CA ARG A 57 -10.92 22.36 3.65
C ARG A 57 -9.49 22.88 3.53
N PHE A 58 -9.24 24.03 4.15
CA PHE A 58 -7.91 24.57 4.37
C PHE A 58 -7.93 25.52 5.58
N ALA A 59 -6.77 25.76 6.19
CA ALA A 59 -6.62 26.73 7.28
C ALA A 59 -5.27 27.44 7.21
N CYS A 60 -4.20 26.80 7.71
CA CYS A 60 -2.92 27.49 7.94
C CYS A 60 -2.14 27.89 6.67
N ARG A 61 -2.34 27.18 5.55
CA ARG A 61 -1.60 27.33 4.29
C ARG A 61 -0.07 27.11 4.37
N VAL A 62 0.43 26.59 5.49
CA VAL A 62 1.88 26.44 5.75
C VAL A 62 2.27 25.03 6.21
N ASN A 63 1.52 23.99 5.80
CA ASN A 63 1.85 22.58 6.12
C ASN A 63 1.91 22.25 7.63
N MET A 64 1.02 22.85 8.44
CA MET A 64 1.01 22.63 9.90
C MET A 64 -0.32 22.10 10.46
N CYS A 65 -1.47 22.53 9.93
CA CYS A 65 -2.78 22.14 10.49
C CYS A 65 -3.33 20.80 9.99
N GLY A 66 -2.79 20.25 8.90
CA GLY A 66 -3.30 19.01 8.29
C GLY A 66 -4.65 19.09 7.55
N SER A 67 -5.39 20.20 7.64
CA SER A 67 -6.79 20.30 7.15
C SER A 67 -6.99 20.13 5.63
N CYS A 68 -5.95 20.35 4.82
CA CYS A 68 -6.03 20.26 3.36
C CYS A 68 -5.46 18.94 2.81
N GLY A 69 -5.52 17.87 3.62
CA GLY A 69 -5.20 16.51 3.19
C GLY A 69 -6.19 16.04 2.12
N MET A 70 -5.67 15.56 0.99
CA MET A 70 -6.44 15.03 -0.13
C MET A 70 -5.56 14.11 -0.99
N VAL A 71 -6.15 13.47 -2.00
CA VAL A 71 -5.43 12.68 -2.98
C VAL A 71 -5.16 13.54 -4.23
N ILE A 72 -3.90 13.70 -4.59
CA ILE A 72 -3.39 14.54 -5.67
C ILE A 72 -2.65 13.63 -6.65
N ASN A 73 -3.17 13.50 -7.88
CA ASN A 73 -2.65 12.58 -8.91
C ASN A 73 -2.45 11.15 -8.38
N GLY A 74 -3.43 10.65 -7.63
CA GLY A 74 -3.41 9.28 -7.07
C GLY A 74 -2.55 9.10 -5.82
N ARG A 75 -1.92 10.16 -5.30
CA ARG A 75 -1.08 10.11 -4.09
C ARG A 75 -1.59 11.08 -3.02
N GLU A 76 -1.66 10.65 -1.78
CA GLU A 76 -2.01 11.52 -0.66
C GLU A 76 -0.98 12.64 -0.46
N GLY A 77 -1.49 13.84 -0.20
CA GLY A 77 -0.67 15.00 0.09
C GLY A 77 -1.49 16.14 0.68
N LEU A 78 -0.80 17.22 1.00
CA LEU A 78 -1.42 18.45 1.48
C LEU A 78 -1.48 19.46 0.34
N ALA A 79 -2.67 19.97 0.02
CA ALA A 79 -2.83 20.91 -1.08
C ALA A 79 -1.95 22.17 -0.95
N CYS A 80 -1.77 22.68 0.27
CA CYS A 80 -0.92 23.85 0.53
C CYS A 80 0.59 23.58 0.47
N LYS A 81 1.01 22.30 0.41
CA LYS A 81 2.42 21.91 0.36
C LYS A 81 2.84 21.47 -1.05
N THR A 82 1.92 20.86 -1.78
CA THR A 82 2.20 20.29 -3.10
C THR A 82 2.25 21.39 -4.16
N ASN A 83 3.42 21.63 -4.74
CA ASN A 83 3.60 22.54 -5.87
C ASN A 83 3.19 21.86 -7.18
N VAL A 84 2.62 22.64 -8.11
CA VAL A 84 2.25 22.18 -9.45
C VAL A 84 3.47 21.67 -10.22
N ALA A 85 4.64 22.28 -10.01
CA ALA A 85 5.90 21.84 -10.62
C ALA A 85 6.37 20.44 -10.16
N HIS A 86 5.89 19.93 -9.02
CA HIS A 86 6.19 18.56 -8.59
C HIS A 86 5.28 17.51 -9.25
N LEU A 87 4.25 17.95 -9.99
CA LEU A 87 3.38 17.06 -10.75
C LEU A 87 3.88 16.93 -12.20
N PRO A 88 3.72 15.75 -12.84
CA PRO A 88 4.10 15.57 -14.24
C PRO A 88 3.44 16.62 -15.13
N SER A 89 4.22 17.33 -15.94
CA SER A 89 3.74 18.48 -16.70
C SER A 89 2.79 18.10 -17.84
N GLY A 90 2.95 16.92 -18.43
CA GLY A 90 2.09 16.38 -19.49
C GLY A 90 0.86 15.61 -19.00
N GLN A 91 0.56 15.64 -17.70
CA GLN A 91 -0.62 14.97 -17.13
C GLN A 91 -1.60 15.97 -16.52
N ASP A 92 -2.88 15.63 -16.59
CA ASP A 92 -3.94 16.35 -15.90
C ASP A 92 -3.72 16.30 -14.38
N ILE A 93 -4.08 17.38 -13.69
CA ILE A 93 -4.09 17.43 -12.23
C ILE A 93 -5.40 16.82 -11.75
N THR A 94 -5.36 15.67 -11.09
CA THR A 94 -6.56 15.00 -10.58
C THR A 94 -6.62 15.13 -9.05
N LEU A 95 -7.71 15.69 -8.54
CA LEU A 95 -7.95 15.93 -7.12
C LEU A 95 -9.15 15.12 -6.63
N ARG A 96 -8.94 14.34 -5.57
CA ARG A 96 -9.96 13.49 -4.95
C ARG A 96 -9.96 13.67 -3.43
N PRO A 97 -11.10 13.42 -2.76
CA PRO A 97 -11.13 13.33 -1.30
C PRO A 97 -10.18 12.23 -0.79
N LEU A 98 -9.83 12.28 0.50
CA LEU A 98 -9.10 11.20 1.17
C LEU A 98 -9.90 9.88 1.06
N ASN A 99 -9.20 8.78 0.80
CA ASN A 99 -9.82 7.45 0.70
C ASN A 99 -10.21 6.91 2.09
N HIS A 100 -11.20 6.03 2.14
CA HIS A 100 -11.68 5.36 3.37
C HIS A 100 -12.37 6.28 4.38
N PHE A 101 -12.64 7.52 4.00
CA PHE A 101 -13.46 8.44 4.77
C PHE A 101 -14.80 8.67 4.06
N PRO A 102 -15.91 8.77 4.79
CA PRO A 102 -17.18 9.21 4.21
C PRO A 102 -17.03 10.60 3.59
N VAL A 103 -17.46 10.77 2.34
CA VAL A 103 -17.42 12.08 1.67
C VAL A 103 -18.64 12.91 2.09
N ILE A 104 -18.40 14.14 2.55
CA ILE A 104 -19.47 15.09 2.90
C ILE A 104 -19.89 15.86 1.63
N LYS A 105 -18.93 16.46 0.92
CA LYS A 105 -19.14 17.22 -0.31
C LYS A 105 -17.82 17.40 -1.04
N ASP A 106 -17.78 17.11 -2.34
CA ASP A 106 -16.58 17.27 -3.19
C ASP A 106 -15.30 16.68 -2.56
N LEU A 107 -14.35 17.52 -2.13
CA LEU A 107 -13.08 17.11 -1.53
C LEU A 107 -13.13 17.07 0.02
N VAL A 108 -14.27 17.38 0.63
CA VAL A 108 -14.47 17.40 2.08
C VAL A 108 -14.94 16.03 2.56
N VAL A 109 -14.21 15.45 3.51
CA VAL A 109 -14.53 14.17 4.14
C VAL A 109 -14.92 14.32 5.61
N ASP A 110 -15.63 13.34 6.16
CA ASP A 110 -15.89 13.22 7.58
C ASP A 110 -14.69 12.58 8.29
N MET A 111 -14.08 13.32 9.23
CA MET A 111 -12.93 12.87 10.01
C MET A 111 -13.32 12.15 11.31
N SER A 112 -14.62 12.08 11.64
CA SER A 112 -15.10 11.47 12.89
C SER A 112 -14.63 10.03 13.07
N PRO A 113 -14.66 9.14 12.05
CA PRO A 113 -14.14 7.78 12.18
C PRO A 113 -12.64 7.72 12.50
N PHE A 114 -11.87 8.68 11.99
CA PHE A 114 -10.44 8.79 12.29
C PHE A 114 -10.20 9.18 13.75
N PHE A 115 -10.93 10.18 14.26
CA PHE A 115 -10.74 10.62 15.64
C PHE A 115 -11.26 9.60 16.65
N ALA A 116 -12.34 8.88 16.33
CA ALA A 116 -12.82 7.77 17.17
C ALA A 116 -11.72 6.70 17.37
N LYS A 117 -11.07 6.26 16.28
CA LYS A 117 -9.93 5.32 16.36
C LYS A 117 -8.70 5.91 17.04
N TYR A 118 -8.49 7.22 16.89
CA TYR A 118 -7.39 7.94 17.55
C TYR A 118 -7.58 8.03 19.06
N GLU A 119 -8.81 8.29 19.52
CA GLU A 119 -9.18 8.35 20.94
C GLU A 119 -9.13 6.98 21.61
N ASP A 120 -9.47 5.92 20.88
CA ASP A 120 -9.42 4.55 21.40
C ASP A 120 -8.00 4.16 21.85
N THR A 121 -6.93 4.71 21.24
CA THR A 121 -5.55 4.44 21.67
C THR A 121 -5.07 5.25 22.89
N LEU A 122 -6.01 5.86 23.62
CA LEU A 122 -5.81 6.64 24.85
C LEU A 122 -4.88 7.87 24.67
N PRO A 123 -5.01 8.72 23.65
CA PRO A 123 -3.95 9.59 23.12
C PRO A 123 -3.47 10.76 24.03
N PHE A 124 -3.70 10.69 25.33
CA PHE A 124 -3.30 11.63 26.37
C PHE A 124 -2.19 11.03 27.27
N PHE A 125 -1.43 11.91 27.91
CA PHE A 125 -0.38 11.56 28.85
C PHE A 125 -0.95 11.52 30.27
N GLU A 126 -0.66 10.47 31.02
CA GLU A 126 -0.98 10.34 32.43
C GLU A 126 0.32 10.22 33.24
N PRO A 127 0.66 11.13 34.15
CA PRO A 127 1.93 11.07 34.86
C PRO A 127 1.94 9.94 35.91
N ILE A 128 3.03 9.18 35.98
CA ILE A 128 3.27 8.22 37.08
C ILE A 128 3.39 8.94 38.43
N GLU A 129 4.01 10.13 38.43
CA GLU A 129 4.23 10.95 39.62
C GLU A 129 3.63 12.34 39.40
N GLN A 130 2.76 12.77 40.32
CA GLN A 130 2.23 14.13 40.33
C GLN A 130 3.32 15.10 40.81
N ARG A 131 3.63 16.11 39.99
CA ARG A 131 4.68 17.10 40.28
C ARG A 131 4.16 18.51 40.02
N SER A 132 4.61 19.46 40.84
CA SER A 132 4.33 20.89 40.64
C SER A 132 5.25 21.51 39.59
N GLU A 133 6.48 21.00 39.46
CA GLU A 133 7.47 21.49 38.49
C GLU A 133 7.48 20.64 37.21
N PRO A 134 7.69 21.26 36.03
CA PRO A 134 7.79 20.52 34.76
C PRO A 134 8.93 19.49 34.74
N TYR A 135 8.71 18.37 34.05
CA TYR A 135 9.77 17.39 33.78
C TYR A 135 10.87 18.01 32.89
N VAL A 136 12.13 17.86 33.30
CA VAL A 136 13.28 18.21 32.47
C VAL A 136 13.62 17.02 31.55
N ILE A 137 13.34 17.17 30.26
CA ILE A 137 13.70 16.19 29.23
C ILE A 137 14.88 16.73 28.43
N LYS A 138 16.02 16.04 28.45
CA LYS A 138 17.14 16.44 27.61
C LYS A 138 16.88 16.04 26.15
N PRO A 139 17.04 16.94 25.17
CA PRO A 139 16.74 16.65 23.77
C PRO A 139 17.52 15.48 23.15
N ASP A 140 18.72 15.20 23.67
CA ASP A 140 19.67 14.20 23.21
C ASP A 140 19.46 12.80 23.84
N THR A 141 18.55 12.68 24.81
CA THR A 141 18.22 11.37 25.38
C THR A 141 17.64 10.46 24.31
N LYS A 142 18.05 9.18 24.34
CA LYS A 142 17.60 8.17 23.39
C LYS A 142 16.08 8.11 23.34
N GLU A 143 15.41 8.14 24.49
CA GLU A 143 13.96 8.10 24.62
C GLU A 143 13.30 9.28 23.90
N ARG A 144 13.85 10.50 24.02
CA ARG A 144 13.31 11.68 23.34
C ARG A 144 13.56 11.63 21.83
N VAL A 145 14.77 11.24 21.41
CA VAL A 145 15.15 11.12 19.99
C VAL A 145 14.30 10.06 19.29
N ASP A 146 14.05 8.93 19.95
CA ASP A 146 13.31 7.80 19.39
C ASP A 146 11.87 8.15 19.01
N ILE A 147 11.24 9.12 19.69
CA ILE A 147 9.85 9.57 19.41
C ILE A 147 9.76 10.97 18.77
N ALA A 148 10.89 11.67 18.59
CA ALA A 148 10.89 13.10 18.27
C ALA A 148 10.07 13.46 17.04
N MET A 149 10.27 12.75 15.92
CA MET A 149 9.51 13.01 14.70
C MET A 149 8.05 12.59 14.84
N ASP A 150 7.78 11.47 15.52
CA ASP A 150 6.42 10.97 15.71
C ASP A 150 5.53 11.90 16.55
N THR A 151 6.13 12.72 17.43
CA THR A 151 5.41 13.77 18.17
C THR A 151 4.92 14.93 17.28
N ASP A 152 5.43 15.07 16.05
CA ASP A 152 5.04 16.13 15.10
C ASP A 152 3.83 15.74 14.23
N CYS A 153 3.12 14.66 14.57
CA CYS A 153 1.93 14.24 13.85
C CYS A 153 0.86 15.34 13.88
N ILE A 154 0.40 15.76 12.70
CA ILE A 154 -0.59 16.84 12.53
C ILE A 154 -2.01 16.32 12.22
N ALA A 155 -2.25 15.02 12.42
CA ALA A 155 -3.55 14.38 12.18
C ALA A 155 -4.19 14.67 10.81
N CYS A 156 -3.40 14.74 9.73
CA CYS A 156 -3.88 15.10 8.40
C CYS A 156 -4.66 14.00 7.64
N GLY A 157 -4.72 12.78 8.18
CA GLY A 157 -5.42 11.65 7.56
C GLY A 157 -4.71 10.98 6.37
N CYS A 158 -3.64 11.57 5.80
CA CYS A 158 -2.95 11.02 4.61
C CYS A 158 -2.49 9.56 4.80
N CYS A 159 -1.90 9.22 5.94
CA CYS A 159 -1.44 7.85 6.20
C CYS A 159 -2.58 6.84 6.35
N VAL A 160 -3.75 7.29 6.78
CA VAL A 160 -4.96 6.47 6.93
C VAL A 160 -5.60 6.25 5.56
N SER A 161 -5.69 7.31 4.75
CA SER A 161 -6.16 7.25 3.35
C SER A 161 -5.31 6.33 2.48
N SER A 162 -3.99 6.28 2.69
CA SER A 162 -3.12 5.43 1.87
C SER A 162 -3.09 3.96 2.30
N CYS A 163 -3.69 3.63 3.45
CA CYS A 163 -3.55 2.32 4.07
C CYS A 163 -4.72 1.39 3.70
N THR A 164 -4.45 0.39 2.87
CA THR A 164 -5.41 -0.63 2.42
C THR A 164 -6.03 -1.40 3.59
N MET A 165 -5.25 -1.62 4.66
CA MET A 165 -5.71 -2.34 5.84
C MET A 165 -6.79 -1.57 6.60
N VAL A 166 -6.78 -0.23 6.55
CA VAL A 166 -7.86 0.57 7.15
C VAL A 166 -9.17 0.36 6.39
N ASN A 167 -9.10 0.17 5.06
CA ASN A 167 -10.26 -0.15 4.23
C ASN A 167 -10.86 -1.52 4.57
N ASN A 168 -9.99 -2.52 4.69
CA ASN A 168 -10.41 -3.93 4.71
C ASN A 168 -10.63 -4.48 6.12
N HIS A 169 -10.17 -3.78 7.16
CA HIS A 169 -10.31 -4.20 8.54
C HIS A 169 -10.87 -3.07 9.40
N GLU A 170 -12.17 -3.14 9.68
CA GLU A 170 -12.88 -2.14 10.48
C GLU A 170 -12.24 -1.93 11.86
N GLY A 171 -11.81 -3.01 12.52
CA GLY A 171 -11.12 -2.99 13.82
C GLY A 171 -9.66 -2.51 13.79
N TYR A 172 -9.09 -2.23 12.62
CA TYR A 172 -7.74 -1.67 12.56
C TYR A 172 -7.77 -0.17 12.89
N ALA A 173 -7.11 0.23 13.99
CA ALA A 173 -7.01 1.61 14.44
C ALA A 173 -6.27 2.52 13.44
N GLY A 174 -5.41 1.94 12.60
CA GLY A 174 -4.69 2.65 11.56
C GLY A 174 -3.37 3.30 12.01
N PRO A 175 -2.55 3.75 11.05
CA PRO A 175 -1.19 4.21 11.33
C PRO A 175 -1.12 5.47 12.19
N ALA A 176 -2.04 6.44 12.03
CA ALA A 176 -2.01 7.67 12.82
C ALA A 176 -2.21 7.42 14.32
N ALA A 177 -3.22 6.61 14.66
CA ALA A 177 -3.56 6.27 16.03
C ALA A 177 -2.45 5.43 16.71
N LEU A 178 -1.88 4.47 15.97
CA LEU A 178 -0.77 3.64 16.46
C LEU A 178 0.53 4.43 16.59
N THR A 179 0.82 5.37 15.70
CA THR A 179 1.94 6.31 15.88
C THR A 179 1.77 7.13 17.15
N ARG A 180 0.56 7.63 17.44
CA ARG A 180 0.31 8.34 18.68
C ARG A 180 0.52 7.43 19.90
N ALA A 181 -0.03 6.22 19.88
CA ALA A 181 0.17 5.24 20.95
C ALA A 181 1.66 4.97 21.21
N PHE A 182 2.45 4.79 20.14
CA PHE A 182 3.90 4.60 20.22
C PHE A 182 4.60 5.74 20.99
N THR A 183 4.27 7.00 20.70
CA THR A 183 4.91 8.14 21.39
C THR A 183 4.74 8.11 22.91
N LEU A 184 3.62 7.58 23.39
CA LEU A 184 3.30 7.47 24.82
C LEU A 184 3.80 6.16 25.42
N LEU A 185 3.76 5.04 24.67
CA LEU A 185 4.33 3.75 25.10
C LEU A 185 5.86 3.82 25.29
N ALA A 186 6.54 4.62 24.49
CA ALA A 186 7.98 4.85 24.64
C ALA A 186 8.31 5.89 25.74
N ASP A 187 7.31 6.61 26.26
CA ASP A 187 7.51 7.60 27.32
C ASP A 187 7.40 6.94 28.71
N LYS A 188 8.55 6.74 29.36
CA LYS A 188 8.65 6.11 30.69
C LYS A 188 7.92 6.87 31.80
N ARG A 189 7.43 8.09 31.53
CA ARG A 189 6.70 8.91 32.50
C ARG A 189 5.19 8.63 32.47
N ASP A 190 4.70 7.93 31.44
CA ASP A 190 3.29 7.63 31.24
C ASP A 190 2.84 6.44 32.11
N ALA A 191 1.80 6.63 32.91
CA ALA A 191 1.24 5.64 33.83
C ALA A 191 0.32 4.63 33.12
N LEU A 192 -0.06 4.89 31.86
CA LEU A 192 -1.02 4.10 31.10
C LEU A 192 -0.36 3.06 30.18
N PHE A 193 0.88 2.65 30.45
CA PHE A 193 1.62 1.71 29.61
C PHE A 193 0.83 0.44 29.30
N GLU A 194 0.36 -0.29 30.33
CA GLU A 194 -0.40 -1.53 30.17
C GLU A 194 -1.70 -1.36 29.38
N PRO A 195 -2.68 -0.52 29.80
CA PRO A 195 -3.94 -0.38 29.07
C PRO A 195 -3.76 0.12 27.64
N ARG A 196 -2.77 0.99 27.40
CA ARG A 196 -2.43 1.50 26.07
C ARG A 196 -1.80 0.43 25.19
N LEU A 197 -0.87 -0.36 25.73
CA LEU A 197 -0.23 -1.44 24.99
C LEU A 197 -1.28 -2.46 24.60
N THR A 198 -2.13 -2.86 25.53
CA THR A 198 -3.24 -3.79 25.28
C THR A 198 -4.11 -3.34 24.10
N ARG A 199 -4.63 -2.09 24.10
CA ARG A 199 -5.43 -1.59 22.96
C ARG A 199 -4.65 -1.47 21.66
N ALA A 200 -3.38 -1.06 21.74
CA ALA A 200 -2.53 -0.98 20.57
C ALA A 200 -2.28 -2.37 19.95
N LEU A 201 -2.13 -3.41 20.77
CA LEU A 201 -1.91 -4.78 20.32
C LEU A 201 -3.11 -5.38 19.60
N ASP A 202 -4.34 -5.15 20.07
CA ASP A 202 -5.57 -5.60 19.40
C ASP A 202 -5.65 -5.14 17.94
N SER A 203 -5.09 -3.96 17.66
CA SER A 203 -5.10 -3.37 16.33
C SER A 203 -3.82 -3.65 15.53
N CYS A 204 -2.64 -3.58 16.15
CA CYS A 204 -1.37 -3.47 15.41
C CYS A 204 -1.02 -4.69 14.54
N TYR A 205 -1.55 -5.88 14.84
CA TYR A 205 -1.29 -7.10 14.06
C TYR A 205 -2.00 -7.12 12.70
N ASN A 206 -2.99 -6.25 12.49
CA ASN A 206 -3.60 -6.06 11.18
C ASN A 206 -2.65 -5.35 10.19
N CYS A 207 -1.55 -4.75 10.66
CA CYS A 207 -0.58 -4.11 9.77
C CYS A 207 0.20 -5.15 8.94
N ARG A 208 0.04 -5.08 7.62
CA ARG A 208 0.78 -5.90 6.64
C ARG A 208 2.12 -5.32 6.19
N THR A 209 2.55 -4.23 6.82
CA THR A 209 3.87 -3.63 6.57
C THR A 209 4.05 -3.21 5.09
N GLU A 210 3.01 -2.61 4.50
CA GLU A 210 3.02 -2.13 3.10
C GLU A 210 3.78 -0.82 2.90
N PHE A 211 4.16 -0.13 3.98
CA PHE A 211 4.88 1.15 3.97
C PHE A 211 4.16 2.37 3.35
N ASN A 212 2.98 2.23 2.76
CA ASN A 212 2.20 3.36 2.21
C ASN A 212 2.06 4.54 3.19
N CYS A 213 1.81 4.24 4.47
CA CYS A 213 1.65 5.25 5.52
C CYS A 213 2.92 6.08 5.76
N THR A 214 4.09 5.45 5.66
CA THR A 214 5.41 6.09 5.80
C THR A 214 5.70 6.95 4.57
N GLU A 215 5.43 6.42 3.37
CA GLU A 215 5.70 7.10 2.10
C GLU A 215 4.92 8.41 1.94
N VAL A 216 3.65 8.43 2.33
CA VAL A 216 2.78 9.60 2.11
C VAL A 216 2.85 10.63 3.23
N CYS A 217 3.53 10.35 4.34
CA CYS A 217 3.50 11.24 5.50
C CYS A 217 4.13 12.61 5.16
N PRO A 218 3.39 13.73 5.23
CA PRO A 218 3.92 15.04 4.87
C PRO A 218 4.96 15.57 5.86
N LYS A 219 5.05 14.95 7.05
CA LYS A 219 6.00 15.22 8.13
C LYS A 219 7.15 14.21 8.19
N SER A 220 7.23 13.29 7.22
CA SER A 220 8.27 12.26 7.16
C SER A 220 8.29 11.31 8.38
N ILE A 221 7.14 11.13 9.02
CA ILE A 221 6.97 10.21 10.14
C ILE A 221 6.82 8.79 9.60
N SER A 222 7.59 7.85 10.15
CA SER A 222 7.47 6.44 9.78
C SER A 222 6.46 5.72 10.66
N GLY A 223 5.19 5.73 10.23
CA GLY A 223 4.13 4.96 10.90
C GLY A 223 4.45 3.47 10.96
N THR A 224 5.09 2.92 9.92
CA THR A 224 5.54 1.52 9.91
C THR A 224 6.54 1.22 11.02
N ARG A 225 7.49 2.13 11.29
CA ARG A 225 8.46 1.99 12.38
C ARG A 225 7.76 1.99 13.74
N ALA A 226 6.84 2.92 13.95
CA ALA A 226 6.06 3.02 15.18
C ALA A 226 5.27 1.73 15.45
N ILE A 227 4.57 1.21 14.44
CA ILE A 227 3.81 -0.04 14.55
C ILE A 227 4.73 -1.23 14.84
N LYS A 228 5.89 -1.32 14.18
CA LYS A 228 6.87 -2.38 14.45
C LYS A 228 7.45 -2.31 15.86
N TYR A 229 7.61 -1.10 16.41
CA TYR A 229 8.00 -0.93 17.80
C TYR A 229 6.96 -1.53 18.75
N ILE A 230 5.67 -1.21 18.55
CA ILE A 230 4.57 -1.75 19.34
C ILE A 230 4.52 -3.28 19.25
N GLN A 231 4.63 -3.84 18.04
CA GLN A 231 4.67 -5.30 17.82
C GLN A 231 5.85 -5.97 18.57
N ARG A 232 7.00 -5.28 18.70
CA ARG A 232 8.15 -5.78 19.48
C ARG A 232 7.91 -5.72 20.98
N LEU A 233 7.23 -4.68 21.49
CA LEU A 233 6.85 -4.62 22.90
C LEU A 233 5.99 -5.82 23.31
N ALA A 234 5.13 -6.31 22.43
CA ALA A 234 4.35 -7.51 22.68
C ALA A 234 5.26 -8.70 23.06
N VAL A 235 6.35 -8.89 22.32
CA VAL A 235 7.28 -10.02 22.54
C VAL A 235 7.97 -9.91 23.90
N THR A 236 8.33 -8.70 24.33
CA THR A 236 9.05 -8.48 25.58
C THR A 236 8.14 -8.43 26.81
N HIS A 237 6.84 -8.13 26.63
CA HIS A 237 5.87 -7.94 27.72
C HIS A 237 4.75 -9.00 27.75
N LEU A 238 4.90 -10.10 26.99
CA LEU A 238 3.93 -11.22 26.89
C LEU A 238 3.43 -11.78 28.24
N LYS A 239 4.24 -11.71 29.32
CA LYS A 239 3.87 -12.24 30.65
C LYS A 239 2.94 -11.32 31.43
N ASP A 240 2.93 -10.04 31.13
CA ASP A 240 2.19 -9.00 31.85
C ASP A 240 0.87 -8.65 31.14
N ILE A 241 0.68 -9.12 29.90
CA ILE A 241 -0.51 -8.88 29.09
C ILE A 241 -1.62 -9.84 29.52
N LYS A 242 -2.68 -9.31 30.12
CA LYS A 242 -3.91 -10.08 30.38
C LYS A 242 -4.69 -10.26 29.07
N PRO A 243 -5.16 -11.47 28.74
CA PRO A 243 -6.02 -11.67 27.57
C PRO A 243 -7.27 -10.80 27.70
N LEU A 244 -7.55 -10.00 26.68
CA LEU A 244 -8.81 -9.28 26.60
C LEU A 244 -9.95 -10.21 26.19
N PRO A 245 -11.21 -9.86 26.55
CA PRO A 245 -12.37 -10.46 25.92
C PRO A 245 -12.30 -10.25 24.39
N PRO A 246 -12.74 -11.23 23.58
CA PRO A 246 -12.66 -11.17 22.13
C PRO A 246 -13.42 -9.95 21.58
N HIS A 247 -12.92 -9.40 20.48
CA HIS A 247 -13.65 -8.38 19.73
C HIS A 247 -15.02 -8.96 19.31
N PRO A 248 -16.14 -8.21 19.35
CA PRO A 248 -17.48 -8.75 19.05
C PRO A 248 -17.61 -9.45 17.68
N ALA A 249 -16.74 -9.08 16.73
CA ALA A 249 -16.67 -9.70 15.41
C ALA A 249 -15.98 -11.08 15.40
N GLU A 250 -15.10 -11.37 16.36
CA GLU A 250 -14.31 -12.61 16.43
C GLU A 250 -15.05 -13.79 17.07
N GLU A 251 -16.08 -13.53 17.88
CA GLU A 251 -16.95 -14.58 18.44
C GLU A 251 -17.65 -15.40 17.35
N LYS A 252 -17.94 -14.79 16.20
CA LYS A 252 -18.56 -15.48 15.06
C LYS A 252 -17.65 -16.50 14.35
N ALA A 253 -16.33 -16.36 14.47
CA ALA A 253 -15.37 -17.17 13.71
C ALA A 253 -14.86 -18.42 14.46
N LYS A 254 -15.20 -18.58 15.75
CA LYS A 254 -14.65 -19.64 16.64
C LYS A 254 -15.27 -21.04 16.44
N ASN A 255 -16.23 -21.23 15.54
CA ASN A 255 -16.95 -22.49 15.39
C ASN A 255 -16.26 -23.54 14.49
N ASP A 256 -15.11 -23.23 13.88
CA ASP A 256 -14.38 -24.18 13.02
C ASP A 256 -13.03 -24.59 13.63
N PRO A 257 -12.76 -25.89 13.81
CA PRO A 257 -11.51 -26.34 14.43
C PRO A 257 -10.39 -26.52 13.40
N LYS A 258 -9.19 -26.01 13.71
CA LYS A 258 -7.95 -26.32 12.98
C LYS A 258 -6.85 -26.89 13.90
N PRO A 259 -5.96 -27.74 13.35
CA PRO A 259 -5.09 -28.63 14.12
C PRO A 259 -3.76 -27.97 14.57
N LYS A 260 -3.19 -28.51 15.65
CA LYS A 260 -1.96 -28.04 16.31
C LYS A 260 -0.68 -28.54 15.62
N ALA A 261 0.31 -27.66 15.52
CA ALA A 261 1.69 -28.00 15.14
C ALA A 261 2.61 -28.07 16.38
N ALA A 262 3.65 -28.90 16.32
CA ALA A 262 4.62 -29.16 17.37
C ALA A 262 5.96 -28.42 17.14
N GLU A 263 6.66 -28.11 18.24
CA GLU A 263 7.98 -27.46 18.29
C GLU A 263 9.15 -28.47 18.25
N PRO A 264 10.36 -28.09 17.79
CA PRO A 264 11.57 -28.88 18.00
C PRO A 264 12.54 -28.23 19.01
N ASP A 265 13.01 -29.05 19.94
CA ASP A 265 14.11 -28.79 20.87
C ASP A 265 15.46 -29.22 20.27
N THR A 266 16.50 -28.36 20.30
CA THR A 266 17.89 -28.86 20.42
C THR A 266 18.85 -27.78 20.96
N PRO A 267 19.70 -28.08 21.97
CA PRO A 267 20.70 -27.14 22.48
C PRO A 267 22.08 -27.31 21.80
N CYS A 268 22.77 -26.20 21.58
CA CYS A 268 24.10 -26.13 20.96
C CYS A 268 25.22 -26.15 22.03
N SER A 269 26.24 -26.98 21.86
CA SER A 269 27.44 -27.00 22.72
C SER A 269 28.71 -26.66 21.93
N CYS A 270 29.40 -25.59 22.31
CA CYS A 270 30.67 -25.16 21.74
C CYS A 270 31.86 -25.78 22.49
N LYS A 271 32.90 -26.23 21.78
CA LYS A 271 34.26 -26.37 22.33
C LYS A 271 35.27 -25.72 21.37
N CYS A 272 36.12 -24.86 21.92
CA CYS A 272 37.24 -24.22 21.24
C CYS A 272 38.39 -25.22 21.06
N HIS A 273 38.98 -25.27 19.87
CA HIS A 273 40.25 -25.97 19.60
C HIS A 273 41.32 -24.94 19.21
N GLU A 274 42.55 -25.18 19.67
CA GLU A 274 43.74 -24.37 19.44
C GLU A 274 44.17 -24.32 17.96
N LEU A 275 44.81 -23.21 17.56
CA LEU A 275 45.15 -22.88 16.18
C LEU A 275 46.48 -23.53 15.71
N PRO A 276 46.59 -24.00 14.45
CA PRO A 276 47.79 -24.66 13.94
C PRO A 276 48.80 -23.71 13.26
N ASP A 277 50.04 -24.20 13.18
CA ASP A 277 51.30 -23.62 12.67
C ASP A 277 51.20 -22.80 11.35
N PRO A 278 51.87 -21.62 11.24
CA PRO A 278 51.80 -20.71 10.09
C PRO A 278 52.22 -21.29 8.74
N SER A 279 53.10 -22.30 8.72
CA SER A 279 53.66 -22.88 7.49
C SER A 279 52.66 -23.81 6.77
N ARG A 280 51.94 -24.64 7.53
CA ARG A 280 50.84 -25.47 7.03
C ARG A 280 49.65 -24.62 6.59
N ARG A 281 49.43 -23.48 7.26
CA ARG A 281 48.37 -22.53 6.93
C ARG A 281 48.54 -21.91 5.54
N ALA A 282 49.77 -21.61 5.12
CA ALA A 282 50.04 -21.04 3.81
C ALA A 282 49.83 -22.06 2.67
N PHE A 283 50.35 -23.29 2.84
CA PHE A 283 50.15 -24.37 1.88
C PHE A 283 48.67 -24.75 1.75
N LEU A 284 47.98 -25.00 2.87
CA LEU A 284 46.55 -25.31 2.87
C LEU A 284 45.73 -24.17 2.27
N LYS A 285 46.01 -22.89 2.57
CA LYS A 285 45.32 -21.77 1.93
C LYS A 285 45.45 -21.77 0.41
N SER A 286 46.63 -22.07 -0.12
CA SER A 286 46.85 -22.11 -1.57
C SER A 286 46.13 -23.30 -2.22
N THR A 287 46.27 -24.50 -1.66
CA THR A 287 45.63 -25.70 -2.21
C THR A 287 44.11 -25.65 -2.07
N THR A 288 43.58 -25.27 -0.91
CA THR A 288 42.13 -25.09 -0.71
C THR A 288 41.60 -23.95 -1.58
N GLY A 289 42.39 -22.90 -1.82
CA GLY A 289 42.03 -21.81 -2.74
C GLY A 289 41.91 -22.30 -4.19
N MET A 290 42.84 -23.11 -4.68
CA MET A 290 42.78 -23.67 -6.04
C MET A 290 41.65 -24.68 -6.22
N VAL A 291 41.46 -25.59 -5.26
CA VAL A 291 40.34 -26.54 -5.28
C VAL A 291 39.01 -25.77 -5.18
N GLY A 292 38.93 -24.77 -4.30
CA GLY A 292 37.76 -23.91 -4.16
C GLY A 292 37.45 -23.14 -5.45
N LEU A 293 38.47 -22.63 -6.15
CA LEU A 293 38.30 -21.95 -7.44
C LEU A 293 37.83 -22.92 -8.54
N GLY A 294 38.42 -24.12 -8.60
CA GLY A 294 37.99 -25.17 -9.54
C GLY A 294 36.53 -25.56 -9.33
N VAL A 295 36.16 -25.83 -8.08
CA VAL A 295 34.77 -26.15 -7.69
C VAL A 295 33.84 -24.98 -7.98
N ALA A 296 34.24 -23.74 -7.69
CA ALA A 296 33.45 -22.56 -7.99
C ALA A 296 33.22 -22.37 -9.49
N ILE A 297 34.24 -22.55 -10.34
CA ILE A 297 34.10 -22.46 -11.80
C ILE A 297 33.20 -23.57 -12.33
N SER A 298 33.39 -24.82 -11.88
CA SER A 298 32.55 -25.95 -12.31
C SER A 298 31.10 -25.78 -11.87
N LEU A 299 30.85 -25.40 -10.61
CA LEU A 299 29.50 -25.12 -10.11
C LEU A 299 28.86 -23.94 -10.83
N THR A 300 29.61 -22.86 -11.08
CA THR A 300 29.10 -21.70 -11.83
C THR A 300 28.77 -22.07 -13.27
N GLY A 301 29.58 -22.90 -13.93
CA GLY A 301 29.30 -23.41 -15.27
C GLY A 301 28.07 -24.30 -15.30
N ILE A 302 27.94 -25.24 -14.36
CA ILE A 302 26.77 -26.14 -14.26
C ILE A 302 25.50 -25.36 -13.91
N LEU A 303 25.53 -24.48 -12.89
CA LEU A 303 24.40 -23.62 -12.53
C LEU A 303 24.05 -22.64 -13.65
N GLY A 304 25.07 -22.12 -14.34
CA GLY A 304 24.91 -21.27 -15.52
C GLY A 304 24.10 -21.96 -16.60
N VAL A 305 24.51 -23.16 -17.02
CA VAL A 305 23.85 -23.93 -18.10
C VAL A 305 22.51 -24.53 -17.67
N SER A 306 22.37 -24.99 -16.43
CA SER A 306 21.18 -25.74 -15.99
C SER A 306 20.09 -24.88 -15.35
N ALA A 307 20.42 -23.72 -14.80
CA ALA A 307 19.47 -22.86 -14.09
C ALA A 307 19.42 -21.44 -14.67
N VAL A 308 20.56 -20.74 -14.78
CA VAL A 308 20.56 -19.31 -15.12
C VAL A 308 20.18 -19.07 -16.58
N VAL A 309 20.84 -19.74 -17.53
CA VAL A 309 20.57 -19.58 -18.97
C VAL A 309 19.12 -19.97 -19.31
N PRO A 310 18.58 -21.12 -18.86
CA PRO A 310 17.19 -21.48 -19.11
C PRO A 310 16.15 -20.56 -18.45
N THR A 311 16.50 -19.86 -17.37
CA THR A 311 15.60 -18.90 -16.69
C THR A 311 15.54 -17.56 -17.43
N LEU A 312 16.63 -17.17 -18.09
CA LEU A 312 16.72 -15.94 -18.87
C LEU A 312 16.26 -16.13 -20.33
N ALA A 313 16.05 -17.36 -20.78
CA ALA A 313 15.56 -17.65 -22.13
C ALA A 313 14.04 -17.40 -22.23
N ASP A 314 13.63 -16.60 -23.21
CA ASP A 314 12.22 -16.34 -23.50
C ASP A 314 11.48 -17.66 -23.80
N GLN A 315 10.33 -17.84 -23.18
CA GLN A 315 9.46 -18.98 -23.49
C GLN A 315 8.69 -18.70 -24.78
N PRO A 316 8.45 -19.72 -25.62
CA PRO A 316 7.61 -19.56 -26.80
C PRO A 316 6.17 -19.29 -26.37
N ALA A 317 5.51 -18.34 -27.04
CA ALA A 317 4.11 -18.07 -26.83
C ALA A 317 3.25 -19.31 -27.11
N GLN A 318 2.28 -19.58 -26.25
CA GLN A 318 1.38 -20.72 -26.34
C GLN A 318 -0.08 -20.26 -26.32
N TRP A 319 -0.90 -20.89 -27.16
CA TRP A 319 -2.34 -20.64 -27.23
C TRP A 319 -3.09 -21.56 -26.27
N VAL A 320 -3.79 -20.97 -25.31
CA VAL A 320 -4.49 -21.70 -24.25
C VAL A 320 -6.01 -21.53 -24.41
N PRO A 321 -6.79 -22.64 -24.40
CA PRO A 321 -8.24 -22.55 -24.46
C PRO A 321 -8.80 -21.97 -23.16
N VAL A 322 -9.66 -20.97 -23.28
CA VAL A 322 -10.30 -20.31 -22.13
C VAL A 322 -11.68 -20.88 -21.88
N GLY A 323 -12.49 -21.01 -22.93
CA GLY A 323 -13.88 -21.45 -22.82
C GLY A 323 -14.66 -21.27 -24.11
N ASN A 324 -15.88 -21.82 -24.16
CA ASN A 324 -16.78 -21.64 -25.28
C ASN A 324 -17.28 -20.19 -25.33
N ALA A 325 -17.28 -19.56 -26.51
CA ALA A 325 -17.76 -18.21 -26.70
C ALA A 325 -19.21 -18.00 -26.23
N ALA A 326 -20.07 -19.01 -26.31
CA ALA A 326 -21.45 -18.97 -25.84
C ALA A 326 -21.58 -18.80 -24.32
N SER A 327 -20.54 -19.15 -23.54
CA SER A 327 -20.53 -19.00 -22.08
C SER A 327 -20.37 -17.55 -21.62
N TYR A 328 -20.07 -16.62 -22.54
CA TYR A 328 -19.82 -15.21 -22.25
C TYR A 328 -20.89 -14.34 -22.91
N PRO A 329 -21.89 -13.81 -22.18
CA PRO A 329 -22.91 -12.94 -22.76
C PRO A 329 -22.34 -11.67 -23.38
N VAL A 330 -22.95 -11.17 -24.45
CA VAL A 330 -22.58 -9.88 -25.06
C VAL A 330 -22.83 -8.75 -24.05
N GLY A 331 -21.86 -7.84 -23.91
CA GLY A 331 -21.87 -6.74 -22.94
C GLY A 331 -21.43 -7.13 -21.53
N SER A 332 -20.98 -8.37 -21.30
CA SER A 332 -20.51 -8.82 -20.00
C SER A 332 -18.98 -8.83 -19.88
N VAL A 333 -18.50 -8.69 -18.64
CA VAL A 333 -17.10 -8.89 -18.26
C VAL A 333 -17.05 -10.05 -17.28
N ASN A 334 -16.31 -11.10 -17.62
CA ASN A 334 -16.23 -12.33 -16.83
C ASN A 334 -14.78 -12.64 -16.46
N THR A 335 -14.58 -13.19 -15.27
CA THR A 335 -13.29 -13.74 -14.86
C THR A 335 -13.28 -15.24 -15.15
N THR A 336 -12.26 -15.73 -15.84
CA THR A 336 -12.08 -17.17 -16.09
C THR A 336 -10.67 -17.58 -15.71
N MET A 337 -10.54 -18.74 -15.05
CA MET A 337 -9.25 -19.33 -14.76
C MET A 337 -8.74 -20.08 -15.98
N ILE A 338 -7.52 -19.77 -16.42
CA ILE A 338 -6.80 -20.56 -17.40
C ILE A 338 -5.71 -21.37 -16.72
N THR A 339 -5.48 -22.57 -17.25
CA THR A 339 -4.44 -23.48 -16.78
C THR A 339 -3.50 -23.79 -17.92
N TYR A 340 -2.21 -23.54 -17.72
CA TYR A 340 -1.19 -23.86 -18.72
C TYR A 340 0.11 -24.30 -18.06
N LYS A 341 0.97 -24.95 -18.84
CA LYS A 341 2.27 -25.44 -18.34
C LYS A 341 3.34 -24.42 -18.69
N ARG A 342 4.08 -23.98 -17.68
CA ARG A 342 5.23 -23.10 -17.83
C ARG A 342 6.49 -23.85 -17.42
N LYS A 343 7.47 -23.89 -18.32
CA LYS A 343 8.77 -24.51 -18.01
C LYS A 343 9.72 -23.45 -17.48
N GLN A 344 10.15 -23.61 -16.23
CA GLN A 344 11.20 -22.80 -15.62
C GLN A 344 12.44 -23.66 -15.41
N ALA A 345 13.45 -23.44 -16.24
CA ALA A 345 14.66 -24.25 -16.28
C ALA A 345 14.38 -25.75 -16.46
N ILE A 346 14.65 -26.56 -15.42
CA ILE A 346 14.43 -28.00 -15.42
C ILE A 346 13.05 -28.41 -14.87
N HIS A 347 12.30 -27.47 -14.32
CA HIS A 347 11.00 -27.72 -13.70
C HIS A 347 9.87 -27.27 -14.62
N THR A 348 8.80 -28.07 -14.72
CA THR A 348 7.57 -27.67 -15.40
C THR A 348 6.49 -27.49 -14.36
N GLU A 349 6.03 -26.26 -14.21
CA GLU A 349 4.96 -25.88 -13.29
C GLU A 349 3.65 -25.78 -14.07
N THR A 350 2.55 -26.21 -13.44
CA THR A 350 1.20 -25.94 -13.95
C THR A 350 0.71 -24.65 -13.31
N VAL A 351 0.57 -23.61 -14.12
CA VAL A 351 0.17 -22.27 -13.70
C VAL A 351 -1.34 -22.12 -13.87
N ASN A 352 -2.00 -21.66 -12.81
CA ASN A 352 -3.42 -21.32 -12.81
C ASN A 352 -3.57 -19.82 -12.58
N VAL A 353 -4.00 -19.08 -13.59
CA VAL A 353 -4.15 -17.62 -13.49
C VAL A 353 -5.55 -17.19 -13.93
N PRO A 354 -6.15 -16.20 -13.25
CA PRO A 354 -7.37 -15.59 -13.75
C PRO A 354 -7.05 -14.70 -14.95
N ILE A 355 -7.95 -14.67 -15.92
CA ILE A 355 -7.99 -13.64 -16.96
C ILE A 355 -9.38 -13.01 -16.97
N LEU A 356 -9.45 -11.78 -17.48
CA LEU A 356 -10.69 -11.02 -17.56
C LEU A 356 -11.10 -10.94 -19.03
N ILE A 357 -12.32 -11.37 -19.35
CA ILE A 357 -12.84 -11.40 -20.72
C ILE A 357 -14.03 -10.46 -20.79
N ARG A 358 -13.91 -9.43 -21.64
CA ARG A 358 -15.01 -8.58 -22.07
C ARG A 358 -15.50 -9.05 -23.43
N ARG A 359 -16.81 -9.12 -23.62
CA ARG A 359 -17.41 -9.39 -24.94
C ARG A 359 -18.22 -8.19 -25.39
N ASP A 360 -17.80 -7.55 -26.48
CA ASP A 360 -18.45 -6.33 -27.00
C ASP A 360 -19.50 -6.64 -28.07
N SER A 361 -19.28 -7.69 -28.87
CA SER A 361 -20.23 -8.14 -29.89
C SER A 361 -20.21 -9.67 -30.04
N GLU A 362 -20.96 -10.22 -30.99
CA GLU A 362 -20.98 -11.67 -31.23
C GLU A 362 -19.59 -12.25 -31.54
N GLN A 363 -18.71 -11.47 -32.18
CA GLN A 363 -17.38 -11.92 -32.61
C GLN A 363 -16.24 -11.07 -32.05
N ASP A 364 -16.51 -10.14 -31.14
CA ASP A 364 -15.49 -9.23 -30.62
C ASP A 364 -15.30 -9.41 -29.12
N PHE A 365 -14.09 -9.84 -28.75
CA PHE A 365 -13.67 -10.10 -27.39
C PHE A 365 -12.47 -9.22 -27.05
N ILE A 366 -12.31 -8.91 -25.77
CA ILE A 366 -11.06 -8.33 -25.26
C ILE A 366 -10.68 -9.14 -24.03
N CYS A 367 -9.47 -9.67 -24.05
CA CYS A 367 -8.91 -10.44 -22.95
C CYS A 367 -7.86 -9.59 -22.24
N PHE A 368 -7.97 -9.42 -20.94
CA PHE A 368 -7.00 -8.73 -20.10
C PHE A 368 -6.33 -9.70 -19.14
N ASN A 369 -5.06 -9.45 -18.87
CA ASN A 369 -4.37 -10.05 -17.73
C ASN A 369 -5.01 -9.52 -16.43
N SER A 370 -5.32 -10.41 -15.48
CA SER A 370 -5.86 -10.01 -14.17
C SER A 370 -4.80 -9.46 -13.21
N SER A 371 -3.58 -9.23 -13.69
CA SER A 371 -2.47 -8.68 -12.89
C SER A 371 -2.36 -7.18 -13.06
N CYS A 372 -2.39 -6.45 -11.94
CA CYS A 372 -2.20 -5.01 -11.91
C CYS A 372 -0.80 -4.64 -12.39
N THR A 373 -0.72 -3.62 -13.25
CA THR A 373 0.54 -3.14 -13.84
C THR A 373 1.45 -2.35 -12.89
N HIS A 374 1.02 -2.15 -11.63
CA HIS A 374 1.87 -1.59 -10.58
C HIS A 374 2.83 -2.65 -10.00
N LEU A 375 2.29 -3.65 -9.31
CA LEU A 375 3.06 -4.67 -8.57
C LEU A 375 2.51 -6.10 -8.75
N GLY A 376 1.63 -6.33 -9.72
CA GLY A 376 1.10 -7.67 -10.03
C GLY A 376 -0.03 -8.15 -9.12
N CYS A 377 -0.63 -7.27 -8.30
CA CYS A 377 -1.80 -7.62 -7.50
C CYS A 377 -3.00 -8.05 -8.38
N ALA A 378 -3.87 -8.90 -7.85
CA ALA A 378 -5.07 -9.31 -8.57
C ALA A 378 -6.03 -8.13 -8.82
N VAL A 379 -6.60 -8.12 -10.02
CA VAL A 379 -7.56 -7.14 -10.51
C VAL A 379 -8.87 -7.87 -10.82
N SER A 380 -9.99 -7.35 -10.33
CA SER A 380 -11.33 -7.91 -10.55
C SER A 380 -12.28 -6.88 -11.14
N TRP A 381 -13.28 -7.34 -11.89
CA TRP A 381 -14.35 -6.49 -12.38
C TRP A 381 -15.39 -6.23 -11.29
N ASP A 382 -15.72 -4.96 -11.03
CA ASP A 382 -16.88 -4.58 -10.24
C ASP A 382 -18.04 -4.17 -11.18
N PRO A 383 -19.15 -4.94 -11.20
CA PRO A 383 -20.30 -4.63 -12.05
C PRO A 383 -21.04 -3.36 -11.61
N THR A 384 -20.89 -2.93 -10.36
CA THR A 384 -21.58 -1.75 -9.80
C THR A 384 -20.97 -0.48 -10.37
N THR A 385 -19.66 -0.31 -10.18
CA THR A 385 -18.92 0.87 -10.67
C THR A 385 -18.49 0.77 -12.13
N LYS A 386 -18.69 -0.41 -12.76
CA LYS A 386 -18.27 -0.75 -14.14
C LYS A 386 -16.79 -0.49 -14.39
N ARG A 387 -15.95 -0.91 -13.44
CA ARG A 387 -14.51 -0.70 -13.44
C ARG A 387 -13.77 -1.96 -13.02
N PHE A 388 -12.51 -2.05 -13.41
CA PHE A 388 -11.61 -3.03 -12.83
C PHE A 388 -10.93 -2.45 -11.59
N GLU A 389 -10.99 -3.17 -10.48
CA GLU A 389 -10.41 -2.74 -9.20
C GLU A 389 -9.27 -3.66 -8.78
N CYS A 390 -8.15 -3.03 -8.40
CA CYS A 390 -6.99 -3.69 -7.84
C CYS A 390 -7.15 -3.77 -6.31
N ALA A 391 -6.97 -4.97 -5.76
CA ALA A 391 -7.11 -5.22 -4.31
C ALA A 391 -6.04 -4.53 -3.43
N CYS A 392 -5.05 -3.87 -4.03
CA CYS A 392 -3.96 -3.19 -3.34
C CYS A 392 -4.28 -1.69 -3.07
N HIS A 393 -3.48 -0.76 -3.56
CA HIS A 393 -3.51 0.68 -3.23
C HIS A 393 -4.63 1.49 -3.95
N GLY A 394 -5.83 0.93 -4.09
CA GLY A 394 -6.94 1.59 -4.80
C GLY A 394 -6.65 1.85 -6.29
N GLY A 395 -5.84 0.99 -6.92
CA GLY A 395 -5.68 0.97 -8.37
C GLY A 395 -7.01 0.67 -9.04
N ALA A 396 -7.43 1.47 -10.01
CA ALA A 396 -8.62 1.18 -10.78
C ALA A 396 -8.41 1.48 -12.26
N PHE A 397 -9.08 0.71 -13.10
CA PHE A 397 -9.05 0.83 -14.54
C PHE A 397 -10.48 0.95 -15.10
N ASP A 398 -10.64 1.71 -16.18
CA ASP A 398 -11.92 1.79 -16.89
C ASP A 398 -12.23 0.47 -17.62
N VAL A 399 -13.39 0.42 -18.28
CA VAL A 399 -13.82 -0.76 -19.05
C VAL A 399 -12.83 -1.19 -20.12
N ASP A 400 -12.03 -0.27 -20.66
CA ASP A 400 -11.00 -0.50 -21.70
C ASP A 400 -9.63 -0.87 -21.12
N GLY A 401 -9.51 -0.91 -19.79
CA GLY A 401 -8.30 -1.22 -19.05
C GLY A 401 -7.38 -0.01 -18.83
N ASN A 402 -7.79 1.21 -19.15
CA ASN A 402 -6.98 2.41 -18.92
C ASN A 402 -6.99 2.80 -17.44
N VAL A 403 -5.86 3.30 -16.93
CA VAL A 403 -5.75 3.72 -15.53
C VAL A 403 -6.65 4.92 -15.24
N ILE A 404 -7.52 4.78 -14.25
CA ILE A 404 -8.39 5.86 -13.76
C ILE A 404 -8.15 6.18 -12.28
N ALA A 405 -7.53 5.27 -11.52
CA ALA A 405 -7.18 5.50 -10.12
C ALA A 405 -5.97 4.69 -9.65
N GLY A 406 -5.38 5.13 -8.54
CA GLY A 406 -4.22 4.54 -7.87
C GLY A 406 -2.89 4.75 -8.62
N PRO A 407 -1.78 4.24 -8.09
CA PRO A 407 -0.45 4.31 -8.69
C PRO A 407 -0.11 3.42 -9.91
N PRO A 408 -0.97 2.56 -10.52
CA PRO A 408 -0.55 1.83 -11.72
C PRO A 408 -0.06 2.78 -12.82
N PRO A 409 1.16 2.59 -13.37
CA PRO A 409 1.76 3.57 -14.28
C PRO A 409 1.25 3.46 -15.72
N ARG A 410 0.51 2.39 -16.05
CA ARG A 410 0.08 2.07 -17.43
C ARG A 410 -1.20 1.22 -17.44
N PRO A 411 -1.97 1.19 -18.55
CA PRO A 411 -3.18 0.37 -18.72
C PRO A 411 -2.93 -1.13 -18.49
N LEU A 412 -3.99 -1.88 -18.18
CA LEU A 412 -3.97 -3.34 -18.09
C LEU A 412 -3.46 -3.99 -19.38
N ASP A 413 -2.66 -5.05 -19.22
CA ASP A 413 -2.13 -5.81 -20.34
C ASP A 413 -3.25 -6.53 -21.08
N ARG A 414 -3.37 -6.24 -22.38
CA ARG A 414 -4.28 -6.96 -23.28
C ARG A 414 -3.57 -8.22 -23.79
N LEU A 415 -4.24 -9.35 -23.64
CA LEU A 415 -3.78 -10.63 -24.15
C LEU A 415 -4.29 -10.81 -25.58
N PRO A 416 -3.41 -11.17 -26.53
CA PRO A 416 -3.85 -11.57 -27.86
C PRO A 416 -4.82 -12.76 -27.76
N TRP A 417 -5.86 -12.74 -28.58
CA TRP A 417 -6.89 -13.78 -28.56
C TRP A 417 -7.30 -14.15 -29.99
N LYS A 418 -7.85 -15.35 -30.15
CA LYS A 418 -8.48 -15.82 -31.40
C LYS A 418 -9.66 -16.73 -31.10
N LEU A 419 -10.57 -16.87 -32.07
CA LEU A 419 -11.70 -17.79 -31.98
C LEU A 419 -11.45 -19.00 -32.89
N GLU A 420 -11.40 -20.20 -32.32
CA GLU A 420 -11.23 -21.44 -33.07
C GLU A 420 -12.37 -22.40 -32.72
N ASN A 421 -13.19 -22.79 -33.70
CA ASN A 421 -14.32 -23.72 -33.51
C ASN A 421 -15.28 -23.32 -32.37
N GLY A 422 -15.48 -22.01 -32.17
CA GLY A 422 -16.34 -21.47 -31.09
C GLY A 422 -15.68 -21.45 -29.70
N ILE A 423 -14.39 -21.77 -29.59
CA ILE A 423 -13.60 -21.69 -28.36
C ILE A 423 -12.69 -20.46 -28.43
N ILE A 424 -12.70 -19.66 -27.36
CA ILE A 424 -11.79 -18.52 -27.21
C ILE A 424 -10.43 -19.07 -26.78
N MET A 425 -9.40 -18.71 -27.54
CA MET A 425 -8.01 -19.01 -27.24
C MET A 425 -7.29 -17.71 -26.89
N VAL A 426 -6.44 -17.73 -25.86
CA VAL A 426 -5.57 -16.59 -25.50
C VAL A 426 -4.11 -16.98 -25.59
N GLU A 427 -3.27 -16.04 -25.99
CA GLU A 427 -1.84 -16.22 -26.04
C GLU A 427 -1.21 -15.87 -24.68
N VAL A 428 -0.43 -16.80 -24.13
CA VAL A 428 0.35 -16.61 -22.90
C VAL A 428 1.80 -17.00 -23.13
N VAL A 429 2.69 -16.49 -22.28
CA VAL A 429 4.14 -16.75 -22.30
C VAL A 429 4.56 -17.51 -21.05
#